data_AF-A0AAV9W474-F1
#
_entry.id   AF-A0AAV9W474-F1
#
_cell.length_a   1.000
_cell.length_b   1.000
_cell.length_c   1.000
_cell.angle_alpha   90.00
_cell.angle_beta   90.00
_cell.angle_gamma   90.00
#
_symmetry.space_group_name_H-M   'P 1'
#
loop_
_entity.id
_entity.type
_entity.pdbx_description
1 polymer ?
#
loop_
_entity_poly.entity_id
_entity_poly.type
_entity_poly.pdbx_seq_one_letter_code
_entity_poly.pdbx_strand_id
1 'polypeptide(L)'
;MASKIICLPTEILHAILGHPDLGRSDLHSASRVCRSFYDVAKEYLTRDPDIVLHNNRSGQLTSFLRMLLSDPSFGRNFKDLSITWGYAEQDPNPDLAVEGEDGKKEKERFEWTDEELKSLKQLAKKYGFHPRWVGSINKLLDPASLLIPILCLLPELEKLDIGTPMVDSSLEGVYSDCMDAHLEEFIHRLIMDDKRHIDDPEELQKGFPESLRNLKTFTRGNPNSENESAFDIDQVFTIFLLPNIEKIELNTLGGEFDLLPRFERSSYLCKVKHIELFNLECEGAELARFFGFCEALEYVKVRFEWVDMGVLSNWDELEETFDLTAVSAALLEHKDTLREANVEIERDYWWFKRMKGKWRCGSKPSWWGSEDWGSGPEDA
;
A
#
# COMPACT_ATOMS: atom_id res chain seq x y z
N MET A 1 -38.26 25.60 11.87
CA MET A 1 -38.26 24.27 12.54
C MET A 1 -36.83 23.98 12.95
N ALA A 2 -36.55 23.61 14.20
CA ALA A 2 -35.19 23.35 14.63
C ALA A 2 -34.66 22.08 13.93
N SER A 3 -33.66 22.24 13.05
CA SER A 3 -32.89 21.13 12.50
C SER A 3 -32.35 20.30 13.66
N LYS A 4 -32.75 19.03 13.75
CA LYS A 4 -32.30 18.15 14.83
C LYS A 4 -30.83 17.84 14.56
N ILE A 5 -29.97 17.98 15.57
CA ILE A 5 -28.52 17.72 15.48
C ILE A 5 -28.17 16.34 14.89
N ILE A 6 -29.08 15.36 15.00
CA ILE A 6 -28.97 14.02 14.42
C ILE A 6 -29.05 13.96 12.88
N CYS A 7 -29.44 15.06 12.23
CA CYS A 7 -29.53 15.19 10.77
C CYS A 7 -28.39 16.02 10.19
N LEU A 8 -27.34 16.29 10.98
CA LEU A 8 -26.15 16.94 10.46
C LEU A 8 -25.48 16.05 9.40
N PRO A 9 -25.01 16.64 8.29
CA PRO A 9 -24.13 15.95 7.35
C PRO A 9 -22.91 15.38 8.07
N THR A 10 -22.44 14.22 7.63
CA THR A 10 -21.29 13.50 8.20
C THR A 10 -20.06 14.40 8.29
N GLU A 11 -19.92 15.32 7.34
CA GLU A 11 -18.85 16.31 7.22
C GLU A 11 -18.86 17.32 8.38
N ILE A 12 -20.05 17.82 8.74
CA ILE A 12 -20.21 18.72 9.89
C ILE A 12 -19.94 17.95 11.19
N LEU A 13 -20.29 16.66 11.23
CA LEU A 13 -19.93 15.80 12.34
C LEU A 13 -18.41 15.60 12.46
N HIS A 14 -17.68 15.44 11.35
CA HIS A 14 -16.21 15.39 11.37
C HIS A 14 -15.60 16.71 11.84
N ALA A 15 -16.13 17.85 11.40
CA ALA A 15 -15.65 19.17 11.83
C ALA A 15 -15.89 19.42 13.33
N ILE A 16 -17.04 18.98 13.86
CA ILE A 16 -17.37 19.11 15.29
C ILE A 16 -16.54 18.12 16.11
N LEU A 17 -16.60 16.83 15.78
CA LEU A 17 -16.04 15.74 16.59
C LEU A 17 -14.52 15.62 16.44
N GLY A 18 -13.93 16.13 15.36
CA GLY A 18 -12.49 16.25 15.18
C GLY A 18 -11.87 17.49 15.82
N HIS A 19 -12.65 18.31 16.54
CA HIS A 19 -12.13 19.54 17.16
C HIS A 19 -11.17 19.22 18.33
N PRO A 20 -10.00 19.87 18.42
CA PRO A 20 -8.96 19.54 19.41
C PRO A 20 -9.39 19.71 20.87
N ASP A 21 -10.37 20.57 21.14
CA ASP A 21 -10.92 20.79 22.48
C ASP A 21 -11.81 19.65 22.99
N LEU A 22 -12.20 18.71 22.13
CA LEU A 22 -12.99 17.55 22.53
C LEU A 22 -12.10 16.43 23.05
N GLY A 23 -12.32 16.06 24.31
CA GLY A 23 -11.66 14.93 24.95
C GLY A 23 -12.30 13.59 24.60
N ARG A 24 -11.63 12.49 24.96
CA ARG A 24 -12.16 11.12 24.82
C ARG A 24 -13.55 10.97 25.45
N SER A 25 -13.80 11.62 26.59
CA SER A 25 -15.10 11.58 27.27
C SER A 25 -16.22 12.21 26.43
N ASP A 26 -15.90 13.29 25.70
CA ASP A 26 -16.84 14.00 24.85
C ASP A 26 -17.15 13.16 23.61
N LEU A 27 -16.12 12.55 23.01
CA LEU A 27 -16.28 11.63 21.88
C LEU A 27 -17.07 10.37 22.27
N HIS A 28 -16.89 9.88 23.49
CA HIS A 28 -17.65 8.72 24.00
C HIS A 28 -19.10 9.07 24.32
N SER A 29 -19.35 10.32 24.68
CA SER A 29 -20.70 10.85 24.86
C SER A 29 -21.37 11.06 23.49
N ALA A 30 -20.62 11.60 22.53
CA ALA A 30 -21.05 11.80 21.14
C ALA A 30 -21.43 10.47 20.48
N SER A 31 -20.62 9.42 20.63
CA SER A 31 -20.90 8.11 20.01
C SER A 31 -22.20 7.45 20.48
N ARG A 32 -22.77 7.92 21.58
CA ARG A 32 -24.04 7.42 22.15
C ARG A 32 -25.27 8.21 21.69
N VAL A 33 -25.10 9.28 20.90
CA VAL A 33 -26.18 10.17 20.47
C VAL A 33 -27.06 9.52 19.40
N CYS A 34 -26.45 9.09 18.28
CA CYS A 34 -27.12 8.38 17.21
C CYS A 34 -26.12 7.59 16.36
N ARG A 35 -26.59 6.82 15.38
CA ARG A 35 -25.72 5.99 14.53
C ARG A 35 -24.70 6.81 13.74
N SER A 36 -25.09 7.95 13.16
CA SER A 36 -24.16 8.82 12.42
C SER A 36 -23.07 9.40 13.34
N PHE A 37 -23.45 9.84 14.54
CA PHE A 37 -22.47 10.29 15.54
C PHE A 37 -21.59 9.15 16.03
N TYR A 38 -22.12 7.93 16.22
CA TYR A 38 -21.34 6.74 16.53
C TYR A 38 -20.30 6.47 15.44
N ASP A 39 -20.73 6.47 14.18
CA ASP A 39 -19.88 6.16 13.04
C ASP A 39 -18.74 7.16 12.86
N VAL A 40 -18.97 8.43 13.16
CA VAL A 40 -17.92 9.47 13.12
C VAL A 40 -17.10 9.50 14.40
N ALA A 41 -17.74 9.49 15.58
CA ALA A 41 -17.04 9.56 16.86
C ALA A 41 -16.14 8.36 17.09
N LYS A 42 -16.50 7.15 16.60
CA LYS A 42 -15.66 5.96 16.75
C LYS A 42 -14.29 6.14 16.08
N GLU A 43 -14.23 6.87 14.96
CA GLU A 43 -12.97 7.17 14.24
C GLU A 43 -12.01 8.02 15.08
N TYR A 44 -12.54 8.82 16.01
CA TYR A 44 -11.76 9.65 16.93
C TYR A 44 -11.64 9.05 18.35
N LEU A 45 -12.54 8.14 18.72
CA LEU A 45 -12.53 7.39 19.98
C LEU A 45 -11.35 6.43 20.04
N THR A 46 -11.01 5.83 18.90
CA THR A 46 -9.73 5.19 18.67
C THR A 46 -8.67 6.28 18.53
N ARG A 47 -8.16 6.75 19.67
CA ARG A 47 -6.71 6.94 19.80
C ARG A 47 -6.03 5.56 19.87
N ASP A 48 -6.41 4.65 18.97
CA ASP A 48 -5.53 3.56 18.60
C ASP A 48 -4.44 4.20 17.75
N PRO A 49 -3.21 3.69 17.80
CA PRO A 49 -2.17 4.10 16.88
C PRO A 49 -2.53 3.83 15.40
N ASP A 50 -3.68 3.16 15.16
CA ASP A 50 -4.14 2.68 13.86
C ASP A 50 -5.16 3.65 13.24
N ILE A 51 -4.89 4.09 12.02
CA ILE A 51 -5.79 4.91 11.19
C ILE A 51 -6.29 4.05 10.02
N VAL A 52 -7.58 4.11 9.71
CA VAL A 52 -8.13 3.60 8.45
C VAL A 52 -8.70 4.74 7.63
N LEU A 53 -8.11 4.99 6.46
CA LEU A 53 -8.54 6.04 5.54
C LEU A 53 -9.30 5.44 4.36
N HIS A 54 -10.47 6.01 4.05
CA HIS A 54 -11.25 5.61 2.89
C HIS A 54 -11.05 6.59 1.74
N ASN A 55 -10.52 6.10 0.61
CA ASN A 55 -10.21 6.94 -0.55
C ASN A 55 -11.46 7.65 -1.13
N ASN A 56 -12.64 7.02 -1.06
CA ASN A 56 -13.90 7.56 -1.57
C ASN A 56 -14.58 8.54 -0.62
N ARG A 57 -14.01 8.77 0.57
CA ARG A 57 -14.51 9.73 1.56
C ARG A 57 -13.64 10.99 1.56
N SER A 58 -13.76 11.80 0.52
CA SER A 58 -13.00 13.05 0.37
C SER A 58 -13.11 13.98 1.59
N GLY A 59 -14.27 14.04 2.25
CA GLY A 59 -14.48 14.79 3.48
C GLY A 59 -13.65 14.27 4.66
N GLN A 60 -13.48 12.95 4.78
CA GLN A 60 -12.64 12.32 5.82
C GLN A 60 -11.17 12.70 5.60
N LEU A 61 -10.65 12.47 4.39
CA LEU A 61 -9.27 12.78 4.03
C LEU A 61 -8.94 14.26 4.17
N THR A 62 -9.83 15.13 3.71
CA THR A 62 -9.64 16.59 3.81
C THR A 62 -9.64 17.04 5.26
N SER A 63 -10.60 16.59 6.07
CA SER A 63 -10.69 16.96 7.49
C SER A 63 -9.49 16.46 8.29
N PHE A 64 -9.05 15.23 8.01
CA PHE A 64 -7.86 14.65 8.64
C PHE A 64 -6.59 15.43 8.27
N LEU A 65 -6.41 15.75 6.99
CA LEU A 65 -5.28 16.55 6.53
C LEU A 65 -5.29 17.96 7.12
N ARG A 66 -6.45 18.63 7.21
CA ARG A 66 -6.56 19.94 7.86
C ARG A 66 -6.10 19.90 9.31
N MET A 67 -6.50 18.86 10.05
CA MET A 67 -6.07 18.67 11.43
C MET A 67 -4.56 18.43 11.55
N LEU A 68 -3.96 17.66 10.64
CA LEU A 68 -2.51 17.49 10.57
C LEU A 68 -1.77 18.78 10.22
N LEU A 69 -2.35 19.62 9.37
CA LEU A 69 -1.79 20.91 8.98
C LEU A 69 -1.89 21.96 10.11
N SER A 70 -3.00 21.95 10.87
CA SER A 70 -3.22 22.89 11.97
C SER A 70 -2.44 22.51 13.23
N ASP A 71 -2.31 21.21 13.51
CA ASP A 71 -1.51 20.67 14.60
C ASP A 71 -0.59 19.53 14.12
N PRO A 72 0.64 19.82 13.69
CA PRO A 72 1.60 18.80 13.27
C PRO A 72 1.98 17.80 14.38
N SER A 73 1.76 18.14 15.66
CA SER A 73 2.04 17.22 16.77
C SER A 73 1.00 16.09 16.83
N PHE A 74 -0.20 16.32 16.28
CA PHE A 74 -1.26 15.33 16.17
C PHE A 74 -0.81 14.10 15.38
N GLY A 75 -0.03 14.28 14.32
CA GLY A 75 0.45 13.19 13.46
C GLY A 75 1.38 12.19 14.15
N ARG A 76 1.98 12.55 15.30
CA ARG A 76 2.85 11.67 16.09
C ARG A 76 2.10 10.57 16.83
N ASN A 77 0.78 10.68 16.92
CA ASN A 77 -0.02 9.72 17.67
C ASN A 77 -0.29 8.42 16.90
N PHE A 78 0.08 8.37 15.62
CA PHE A 78 -0.28 7.29 14.71
C PHE A 78 0.95 6.53 14.25
N LYS A 79 0.87 5.21 14.34
CA LYS A 79 1.91 4.28 13.94
C LYS A 79 1.48 3.38 12.80
N ASP A 80 0.18 3.11 12.68
CA ASP A 80 -0.33 2.19 11.68
C ASP A 80 -1.34 2.96 10.81
N LEU A 81 -1.21 2.86 9.49
CA LEU A 81 -2.13 3.45 8.53
C LEU A 81 -2.56 2.38 7.53
N SER A 82 -3.87 2.16 7.42
CA SER A 82 -4.47 1.33 6.39
C SER A 82 -5.33 2.17 5.44
N ILE A 83 -5.27 1.86 4.16
CA ILE A 83 -6.06 2.53 3.11
C ILE A 83 -7.09 1.54 2.59
N THR A 84 -8.37 1.91 2.69
CA THR A 84 -9.46 1.15 2.09
C THR A 84 -9.92 1.84 0.83
N TRP A 85 -9.80 1.13 -0.29
CA TRP A 85 -10.33 1.55 -1.58
C TRP A 85 -11.82 1.24 -1.66
N GLY A 86 -12.61 2.24 -2.02
CA GLY A 86 -14.02 2.12 -2.31
C GLY A 86 -14.36 2.90 -3.56
N TYR A 87 -15.42 2.48 -4.23
CA TYR A 87 -16.05 3.28 -5.27
C TYR A 87 -17.01 4.25 -4.60
N ALA A 88 -16.97 5.51 -5.02
CA ALA A 88 -18.20 6.27 -5.00
C ALA A 88 -19.01 5.73 -6.18
N GLU A 89 -20.08 4.97 -5.94
CA GLU A 89 -21.16 4.92 -6.91
C GLU A 89 -21.52 6.38 -7.16
N GLN A 90 -21.18 6.92 -8.35
CA GLN A 90 -21.81 8.16 -8.75
C GLN A 90 -23.29 7.87 -8.71
N ASP A 91 -24.01 8.54 -7.81
CA ASP A 91 -25.46 8.48 -7.77
C ASP A 91 -25.94 8.68 -9.21
N PRO A 92 -26.55 7.67 -9.86
CA PRO A 92 -26.90 7.72 -11.28
C PRO A 92 -27.92 8.82 -11.58
N ASN A 93 -28.39 9.51 -10.54
CA ASN A 93 -29.29 10.63 -10.63
C ASN A 93 -28.63 11.92 -10.08
N PRO A 94 -27.85 12.67 -10.89
CA PRO A 94 -27.34 13.99 -10.52
C PRO A 94 -28.44 15.04 -10.27
N ASP A 95 -29.71 14.64 -10.44
CA ASP A 95 -30.93 15.42 -10.25
C ASP A 95 -31.55 15.27 -8.85
N LEU A 96 -30.97 14.46 -7.95
CA LEU A 96 -31.34 14.41 -6.53
C LEU A 96 -30.45 15.28 -5.63
N ALA A 97 -29.68 16.19 -6.21
CA ALA A 97 -29.09 17.30 -5.47
C ALA A 97 -30.23 18.17 -4.93
N VAL A 98 -30.42 18.18 -3.61
CA VAL A 98 -31.41 19.03 -2.93
C VAL A 98 -31.21 20.47 -3.40
N GLU A 99 -32.20 21.02 -4.11
CA GLU A 99 -32.23 22.42 -4.49
C GLU A 99 -32.24 23.26 -3.20
N GLY A 100 -31.17 24.01 -2.95
CA GLY A 100 -31.22 25.11 -1.99
C GLY A 100 -32.24 26.15 -2.46
N GLU A 101 -32.81 26.93 -1.53
CA GLU A 101 -33.89 27.90 -1.79
C GLU A 101 -33.57 28.94 -2.89
N ASP A 102 -32.32 29.03 -3.35
CA ASP A 102 -31.85 29.92 -4.43
C ASP A 102 -31.49 29.21 -5.77
N GLY A 103 -31.86 27.94 -5.96
CA GLY A 103 -31.65 27.21 -7.23
C GLY A 103 -30.18 26.97 -7.60
N LYS A 104 -29.24 27.22 -6.68
CA LYS A 104 -27.85 26.82 -6.81
C LYS A 104 -27.66 25.47 -6.15
N LYS A 105 -27.12 24.50 -6.90
CA LYS A 105 -26.54 23.27 -6.34
C LYS A 105 -25.36 23.68 -5.45
N GLU A 106 -25.61 23.97 -4.17
CA GLU A 106 -24.55 24.15 -3.18
C GLU A 106 -23.97 22.77 -2.87
N LYS A 107 -23.07 22.29 -3.75
CA LYS A 107 -21.96 21.48 -3.25
C LYS A 107 -21.19 22.43 -2.34
N GLU A 108 -21.32 22.29 -1.02
CA GLU A 108 -20.41 22.95 -0.09
C GLU A 108 -18.99 22.64 -0.56
N ARG A 109 -18.32 23.67 -1.11
CA ARG A 109 -16.98 23.52 -1.64
C ARG A 109 -16.05 23.45 -0.46
N PHE A 110 -15.41 22.31 -0.26
CA PHE A 110 -14.22 22.26 0.58
C PHE A 110 -13.17 23.18 -0.06
N GLU A 111 -13.01 24.39 0.46
CA GLU A 111 -11.97 25.31 0.00
C GLU A 111 -10.86 25.35 1.03
N TRP A 112 -9.61 25.23 0.57
CA TRP A 112 -8.45 25.40 1.43
C TRP A 112 -8.36 26.84 1.91
N THR A 113 -7.99 27.05 3.17
CA THR A 113 -7.59 28.38 3.65
C THR A 113 -6.22 28.77 3.07
N ASP A 114 -5.91 30.07 3.06
CA ASP A 114 -4.61 30.56 2.60
C ASP A 114 -3.44 29.96 3.41
N GLU A 115 -3.66 29.70 4.70
CA GLU A 115 -2.68 29.08 5.60
C GLU A 115 -2.47 27.60 5.28
N GLU A 116 -3.56 26.87 5.01
CA GLU A 116 -3.51 25.47 4.56
C GLU A 116 -2.77 25.37 3.22
N LEU A 117 -3.11 26.21 2.23
CA LEU A 117 -2.44 26.24 0.93
C LEU A 117 -0.96 26.57 1.06
N LYS A 118 -0.59 27.49 1.96
CA LYS A 118 0.81 27.83 2.21
C LYS A 118 1.56 26.63 2.78
N SER A 119 0.96 25.90 3.72
CA SER A 119 1.54 24.72 4.34
C SER A 119 1.69 23.56 3.35
N LEU A 120 0.67 23.32 2.52
CA LEU A 120 0.72 22.34 1.42
C LEU A 120 1.81 22.68 0.40
N LYS A 121 1.97 23.96 0.03
CA LYS A 121 3.06 24.40 -0.86
C LYS A 121 4.45 24.17 -0.25
N GLN A 122 4.60 24.35 1.06
CA GLN A 122 5.86 24.07 1.75
C GLN A 122 6.19 22.57 1.74
N LEU A 123 5.21 21.70 2.02
CA LEU A 123 5.37 20.25 1.91
C LEU A 123 5.74 19.83 0.49
N ALA A 124 4.98 20.33 -0.50
CA ALA A 124 5.21 20.04 -1.90
C ALA A 124 6.62 20.43 -2.35
N LYS A 125 7.13 21.58 -1.88
CA LYS A 125 8.51 22.00 -2.15
C LYS A 125 9.54 21.14 -1.41
N LYS A 126 9.27 20.78 -0.15
CA LYS A 126 10.19 20.01 0.70
C LYS A 126 10.44 18.62 0.13
N TYR A 127 9.38 17.94 -0.32
CA TYR A 127 9.42 16.54 -0.78
C TYR A 127 9.25 16.40 -2.30
N GLY A 128 9.30 17.50 -3.05
CA GLY A 128 9.33 17.47 -4.52
C GLY A 128 8.05 16.92 -5.17
N PHE A 129 6.87 17.30 -4.70
CA PHE A 129 5.60 16.80 -5.28
C PHE A 129 5.49 17.16 -6.77
N HIS A 130 5.00 16.20 -7.57
CA HIS A 130 4.80 16.43 -8.98
C HIS A 130 3.75 17.55 -9.23
N PRO A 131 3.97 18.47 -10.20
CA PRO A 131 3.05 19.58 -10.45
C PRO A 131 1.60 19.16 -10.71
N ARG A 132 1.39 17.96 -11.31
CA ARG A 132 0.07 17.37 -11.51
C ARG A 132 -0.67 17.18 -10.17
N TRP A 133 -0.03 16.55 -9.19
CA TRP A 133 -0.65 16.29 -7.89
C TRP A 133 -0.89 17.57 -7.11
N VAL A 134 0.05 18.52 -7.18
CA VAL A 134 -0.15 19.85 -6.57
C VAL A 134 -1.40 20.50 -7.15
N GLY A 135 -1.65 20.36 -8.46
CA GLY A 135 -2.88 20.76 -9.11
C GLY A 135 -4.12 20.06 -8.56
N SER A 136 -4.07 18.73 -8.41
CA SER A 136 -5.17 17.91 -7.88
C SER A 136 -5.49 18.22 -6.42
N ILE A 137 -4.47 18.35 -5.56
CA ILE A 137 -4.59 18.70 -4.14
C ILE A 137 -5.22 20.09 -4.00
N ASN A 138 -4.68 21.10 -4.68
CA ASN A 138 -5.15 22.48 -4.56
C ASN A 138 -6.62 22.64 -4.99
N LYS A 139 -7.08 21.83 -5.95
CA LYS A 139 -8.43 21.88 -6.48
C LYS A 139 -9.36 20.79 -5.91
N LEU A 140 -8.86 19.95 -5.00
CA LEU A 140 -9.55 18.78 -4.46
C LEU A 140 -10.20 17.90 -5.55
N LEU A 141 -9.49 17.70 -6.67
CA LEU A 141 -10.03 16.95 -7.82
C LEU A 141 -10.00 15.44 -7.58
N ASP A 142 -9.01 14.98 -6.84
CA ASP A 142 -8.78 13.57 -6.56
C ASP A 142 -8.45 13.39 -5.07
N PRO A 143 -9.29 12.68 -4.31
CA PRO A 143 -9.02 12.41 -2.90
C PRO A 143 -7.73 11.62 -2.66
N ALA A 144 -7.30 10.74 -3.57
CA ALA A 144 -6.07 9.97 -3.37
C ALA A 144 -4.82 10.84 -3.37
N SER A 145 -4.82 11.94 -4.13
CA SER A 145 -3.75 12.92 -4.07
C SER A 145 -3.52 13.52 -2.66
N LEU A 146 -4.52 13.44 -1.76
CA LEU A 146 -4.39 13.88 -0.37
C LEU A 146 -3.62 12.89 0.51
N LEU A 147 -3.47 11.63 0.09
CA LEU A 147 -2.71 10.62 0.83
C LEU A 147 -1.22 10.98 0.92
N ILE A 148 -0.66 11.60 -0.14
CA ILE A 148 0.74 12.02 -0.19
C ILE A 148 1.08 13.02 0.92
N PRO A 149 0.40 14.18 1.05
CA PRO A 149 0.67 15.11 2.14
C PRO A 149 0.31 14.52 3.52
N ILE A 150 -0.71 13.65 3.63
CA ILE A 150 -1.01 12.93 4.88
C ILE A 150 0.20 12.11 5.33
N LEU A 151 0.73 11.25 4.45
CA LEU A 151 1.92 10.44 4.76
C LEU A 151 3.10 11.30 5.17
N CYS A 152 3.31 12.45 4.51
CA CYS A 152 4.39 13.38 4.87
C CYS A 152 4.27 13.99 6.29
N LEU A 153 3.09 13.90 6.91
CA LEU A 153 2.74 14.49 8.20
C LEU A 153 2.53 13.44 9.32
N LEU A 154 2.85 12.17 9.07
CA LEU A 154 2.77 11.07 10.06
C LEU A 154 4.18 10.59 10.47
N PRO A 155 4.95 11.38 11.23
CA PRO A 155 6.38 11.11 11.45
C PRO A 155 6.66 9.81 12.22
N GLU A 156 5.71 9.30 13.01
CA GLU A 156 5.89 8.08 13.83
C GLU A 156 5.27 6.84 13.16
N LEU A 157 4.97 6.90 11.85
CA LEU A 157 4.40 5.79 11.10
C LEU A 157 5.40 4.61 11.05
N GLU A 158 4.98 3.47 11.57
CA GLU A 158 5.72 2.20 11.57
C GLU A 158 5.10 1.18 10.60
N LYS A 159 3.80 1.25 10.31
CA LYS A 159 3.11 0.35 9.39
C LYS A 159 2.23 1.10 8.38
N LEU A 160 2.34 0.69 7.12
CA LEU A 160 1.54 1.21 6.03
C LEU A 160 0.96 0.06 5.23
N ASP A 161 -0.35 -0.09 5.28
CA ASP A 161 -1.13 -0.96 4.41
C ASP A 161 -1.86 -0.07 3.40
N ILE A 162 -1.45 -0.14 2.14
CA ILE A 162 -2.09 0.67 1.09
C ILE A 162 -3.29 -0.02 0.48
N GLY A 163 -3.68 -1.21 0.97
CA GLY A 163 -4.80 -1.98 0.47
C GLY A 163 -4.65 -2.35 -1.01
N THR A 164 -5.77 -2.68 -1.64
CA THR A 164 -5.82 -2.98 -3.07
C THR A 164 -6.87 -2.11 -3.75
N PRO A 165 -6.49 -1.37 -4.79
CA PRO A 165 -7.46 -0.73 -5.65
C PRO A 165 -8.41 -1.78 -6.18
N MET A 166 -9.71 -1.55 -6.05
CA MET A 166 -10.63 -2.35 -6.84
C MET A 166 -10.58 -1.78 -8.27
N VAL A 167 -10.37 -2.65 -9.26
CA VAL A 167 -10.52 -2.31 -10.69
C VAL A 167 -11.91 -2.74 -11.12
N ASP A 168 -12.78 -1.79 -11.40
CA ASP A 168 -14.09 -2.06 -11.99
C ASP A 168 -13.92 -1.85 -13.49
N SER A 169 -13.85 -2.97 -14.22
CA SER A 169 -13.79 -2.97 -15.69
C SER A 169 -14.92 -2.17 -16.36
N SER A 170 -16.04 -1.91 -15.67
CA SER A 170 -17.14 -1.09 -16.18
C SER A 170 -16.93 0.42 -16.00
N LEU A 171 -15.91 0.83 -15.23
CA LEU A 171 -15.51 2.22 -15.00
C LEU A 171 -14.23 2.62 -15.77
N GLU A 172 -13.74 1.75 -16.66
CA GLU A 172 -12.67 2.08 -17.63
C GLU A 172 -13.04 3.36 -18.40
N GLY A 173 -12.26 4.43 -18.19
CA GLY A 173 -12.45 5.73 -18.83
C GLY A 173 -12.98 6.85 -17.94
N VAL A 174 -13.49 6.58 -16.73
CA VAL A 174 -13.85 7.63 -15.76
C VAL A 174 -12.66 8.00 -14.87
N TYR A 175 -11.77 7.04 -14.61
CA TYR A 175 -10.58 7.20 -13.76
C TYR A 175 -9.33 6.63 -14.47
N SER A 176 -9.12 6.95 -15.75
CA SER A 176 -8.02 6.41 -16.57
C SER A 176 -6.60 6.85 -16.16
N ASP A 177 -6.45 7.56 -15.03
CA ASP A 177 -5.19 8.00 -14.42
C ASP A 177 -5.29 7.68 -12.91
N CYS A 178 -5.52 6.40 -12.61
CA CYS A 178 -6.05 5.86 -11.36
C CYS A 178 -5.27 6.27 -10.11
N MET A 179 -6.00 6.33 -9.01
CA MET A 179 -5.60 6.79 -7.68
C MET A 179 -4.36 6.07 -7.10
N ASP A 180 -4.06 4.89 -7.65
CA ASP A 180 -2.97 3.97 -7.33
C ASP A 180 -1.63 4.57 -7.78
N ALA A 181 -1.64 5.16 -8.98
CA ALA A 181 -0.49 5.78 -9.58
C ALA A 181 0.03 6.93 -8.73
N HIS A 182 -0.79 7.68 -7.98
CA HIS A 182 -0.29 8.85 -7.25
C HIS A 182 0.63 8.48 -6.08
N LEU A 183 0.25 7.48 -5.29
CA LEU A 183 1.07 7.06 -4.16
C LEU A 183 2.29 6.26 -4.65
N GLU A 184 2.11 5.37 -5.62
CA GLU A 184 3.22 4.61 -6.21
C GLU A 184 4.20 5.50 -6.94
N GLU A 185 3.70 6.41 -7.79
CA GLU A 185 4.52 7.40 -8.49
C GLU A 185 5.21 8.32 -7.49
N PHE A 186 4.62 8.64 -6.33
CA PHE A 186 5.33 9.33 -5.25
C PHE A 186 6.51 8.54 -4.72
N ILE A 187 6.28 7.28 -4.31
CA ILE A 187 7.33 6.43 -3.76
C ILE A 187 8.42 6.15 -4.83
N HIS A 188 8.04 5.98 -6.09
CA HIS A 188 8.94 5.79 -7.24
C HIS A 188 9.75 7.07 -7.56
N ARG A 189 9.11 8.25 -7.60
CA ARG A 189 9.76 9.54 -7.91
C ARG A 189 10.67 10.06 -6.82
N LEU A 190 10.50 9.63 -5.57
CA LEU A 190 11.47 9.94 -4.50
C LEU A 190 12.89 9.46 -4.87
N ILE A 191 13.02 8.53 -5.83
CA ILE A 191 14.27 7.95 -6.29
C ILE A 191 14.63 8.35 -7.72
N MET A 192 13.62 8.49 -8.58
CA MET A 192 13.80 8.78 -10.00
C MET A 192 13.81 10.28 -10.31
N ASP A 193 14.63 11.06 -9.58
CA ASP A 193 14.84 12.47 -9.94
C ASP A 193 15.55 12.51 -11.32
N ASP A 194 14.83 12.94 -12.35
CA ASP A 194 15.24 13.06 -13.76
C ASP A 194 16.58 13.80 -13.99
N LYS A 195 17.18 14.34 -12.93
CA LYS A 195 18.37 15.20 -12.96
C LYS A 195 19.59 14.60 -12.27
N ARG A 196 19.48 13.49 -11.52
CA ARG A 196 20.61 12.87 -10.81
C ARG A 196 20.47 11.35 -10.76
N HIS A 197 21.44 10.66 -11.36
CA HIS A 197 21.65 9.23 -11.12
C HIS A 197 22.24 9.07 -9.71
N ILE A 198 21.37 8.97 -8.71
CA ILE A 198 21.81 8.67 -7.34
C ILE A 198 21.91 7.16 -7.24
N ASP A 199 23.14 6.66 -7.36
CA ASP A 199 23.46 5.24 -7.27
C ASP A 199 23.66 4.77 -5.81
N ASP A 200 23.57 5.70 -4.85
CA ASP A 200 23.71 5.45 -3.40
C ASP A 200 22.34 5.56 -2.70
N PRO A 201 21.74 4.42 -2.27
CA PRO A 201 20.50 4.41 -1.51
C PRO A 201 20.50 5.27 -0.25
N GLU A 202 21.63 5.43 0.44
CA GLU A 202 21.69 6.24 1.66
C GLU A 202 21.54 7.75 1.37
N GLU A 203 21.97 8.21 0.19
CA GLU A 203 21.73 9.59 -0.24
C GLU A 203 20.25 9.82 -0.55
N LEU A 204 19.60 8.85 -1.21
CA LEU A 204 18.16 8.87 -1.51
C LEU A 204 17.32 8.97 -0.23
N GLN A 205 17.66 8.15 0.77
CA GLN A 205 16.93 8.07 2.04
C GLN A 205 16.89 9.41 2.81
N LYS A 206 17.85 10.32 2.60
CA LYS A 206 17.84 11.66 3.22
C LYS A 206 16.66 12.52 2.75
N GLY A 207 16.16 12.27 1.53
CA GLY A 207 15.02 12.96 0.94
C GLY A 207 13.67 12.44 1.39
N PHE A 208 13.62 11.26 1.99
CA PHE A 208 12.35 10.64 2.40
C PHE A 208 11.69 11.38 3.58
N PRO A 209 10.35 11.47 3.58
CA PRO A 209 9.61 11.93 4.76
C PRO A 209 9.87 11.01 5.96
N GLU A 210 9.74 11.55 7.17
CA GLU A 210 9.97 10.81 8.42
C GLU A 210 9.13 9.54 8.51
N SER A 211 7.87 9.60 8.07
CA SER A 211 6.97 8.45 7.96
C SER A 211 7.58 7.27 7.20
N LEU A 212 8.19 7.52 6.03
CA LEU A 212 8.80 6.47 5.22
C LEU A 212 10.14 6.00 5.79
N ARG A 213 10.89 6.89 6.45
CA ARG A 213 12.13 6.48 7.13
C ARG A 213 11.88 5.60 8.34
N ASN A 214 10.79 5.82 9.06
CA ASN A 214 10.44 5.06 10.26
C ASN A 214 9.59 3.82 9.97
N LEU A 215 9.17 3.63 8.71
CA LEU A 215 8.34 2.52 8.29
C LEU A 215 9.08 1.19 8.47
N LYS A 216 8.44 0.26 9.19
CA LYS A 216 8.90 -1.10 9.47
C LYS A 216 8.11 -2.16 8.73
N THR A 217 6.84 -1.90 8.45
CA THR A 217 5.96 -2.82 7.74
C THR A 217 5.27 -2.13 6.58
N PHE A 218 5.30 -2.76 5.42
CA PHE A 218 4.56 -2.33 4.25
C PHE A 218 3.73 -3.49 3.70
N THR A 219 2.44 -3.25 3.50
CA THR A 219 1.53 -4.21 2.88
C THR A 219 0.82 -3.57 1.69
N ARG A 220 0.71 -4.31 0.60
CA ARG A 220 -0.07 -3.95 -0.59
C ARG A 220 -0.71 -5.21 -1.14
N GLY A 221 -2.03 -5.20 -1.35
CA GLY A 221 -2.71 -6.41 -1.79
C GLY A 221 -3.24 -7.28 -0.65
N ASN A 222 -4.41 -7.91 -0.83
CA ASN A 222 -4.87 -9.00 0.03
C ASN A 222 -4.57 -10.34 -0.65
N PRO A 223 -3.75 -11.20 -0.03
CA PRO A 223 -3.38 -12.50 -0.60
C PRO A 223 -4.54 -13.52 -0.66
N ASN A 224 -5.67 -13.22 -0.02
CA ASN A 224 -6.84 -14.10 0.01
C ASN A 224 -7.97 -13.63 -0.92
N SER A 225 -7.74 -12.59 -1.73
CA SER A 225 -8.77 -12.00 -2.57
C SER A 225 -8.61 -12.45 -4.02
N GLU A 226 -9.47 -13.36 -4.46
CA GLU A 226 -9.50 -13.88 -5.84
C GLU A 226 -9.88 -12.83 -6.90
N ASN A 227 -10.36 -11.64 -6.48
CA ASN A 227 -10.87 -10.58 -7.35
C ASN A 227 -10.04 -9.29 -7.29
N GLU A 228 -8.90 -9.31 -6.63
CA GLU A 228 -8.06 -8.13 -6.48
C GLU A 228 -7.06 -8.00 -7.63
N SER A 229 -6.97 -6.81 -8.22
CA SER A 229 -5.94 -6.51 -9.20
C SER A 229 -4.59 -6.43 -8.50
N ALA A 230 -3.76 -7.43 -8.70
CA ALA A 230 -2.40 -7.36 -8.25
C ALA A 230 -1.56 -6.46 -9.20
N PHE A 231 -0.36 -6.09 -8.77
CA PHE A 231 0.41 -4.97 -9.37
C PHE A 231 1.85 -5.39 -9.71
N ASP A 232 2.51 -4.59 -10.54
CA ASP A 232 3.91 -4.82 -10.93
C ASP A 232 4.87 -4.39 -9.79
N ILE A 233 5.71 -5.31 -9.31
CA ILE A 233 6.63 -5.06 -8.18
C ILE A 233 7.58 -3.88 -8.44
N ASP A 234 7.91 -3.59 -9.69
CA ASP A 234 8.83 -2.49 -10.05
C ASP A 234 8.23 -1.10 -9.77
N GLN A 235 6.90 -1.01 -9.64
CA GLN A 235 6.21 0.23 -9.26
C GLN A 235 6.46 0.61 -7.80
N VAL A 236 6.73 -0.38 -6.93
CA VAL A 236 6.95 -0.18 -5.49
C VAL A 236 8.31 -0.67 -5.00
N PHE A 237 9.21 -1.07 -5.90
CA PHE A 237 10.55 -1.58 -5.55
C PHE A 237 11.31 -0.64 -4.58
N THR A 238 11.05 0.65 -4.68
CA THR A 238 11.65 1.68 -3.82
C THR A 238 11.35 1.49 -2.32
N ILE A 239 10.30 0.73 -1.95
CA ILE A 239 10.02 0.35 -0.56
C ILE A 239 11.12 -0.54 0.03
N PHE A 240 11.79 -1.36 -0.77
CA PHE A 240 12.95 -2.18 -0.33
C PHE A 240 14.18 -1.32 0.05
N LEU A 241 14.18 -0.04 -0.32
CA LEU A 241 15.27 0.90 -0.03
C LEU A 241 15.01 1.75 1.22
N LEU A 242 13.89 1.54 1.92
CA LEU A 242 13.62 2.25 3.17
C LEU A 242 14.58 1.78 4.27
N PRO A 243 15.10 2.67 5.13
CA PRO A 243 16.20 2.34 6.02
C PRO A 243 15.81 1.42 7.18
N ASN A 244 14.55 1.44 7.62
CA ASN A 244 14.07 0.69 8.79
C ASN A 244 12.99 -0.35 8.43
N ILE A 245 12.79 -0.62 7.14
CA ILE A 245 11.78 -1.60 6.70
C ILE A 245 12.23 -3.00 7.08
N GLU A 246 11.37 -3.73 7.78
CA GLU A 246 11.66 -5.08 8.28
C GLU A 246 10.74 -6.13 7.65
N LYS A 247 9.49 -5.76 7.35
CA LYS A 247 8.47 -6.65 6.79
C LYS A 247 7.81 -6.05 5.56
N ILE A 248 7.73 -6.85 4.50
CA ILE A 248 7.01 -6.51 3.26
C ILE A 248 6.08 -7.65 2.88
N GLU A 249 4.81 -7.32 2.63
CA GLU A 249 3.78 -8.25 2.19
C GLU A 249 3.11 -7.70 0.92
N LEU A 250 3.29 -8.36 -0.21
CA LEU A 250 2.82 -7.89 -1.51
C LEU A 250 1.98 -8.95 -2.23
N ASN A 251 0.82 -8.58 -2.75
CA ASN A 251 0.11 -9.34 -3.77
C ASN A 251 0.42 -8.74 -5.15
N THR A 252 1.35 -9.36 -5.87
CA THR A 252 1.92 -8.86 -7.14
C THR A 252 1.34 -9.60 -8.35
N LEU A 253 1.49 -9.04 -9.56
CA LEU A 253 1.00 -9.62 -10.83
C LEU A 253 2.01 -9.34 -11.94
N GLY A 254 3.28 -9.62 -11.64
CA GLY A 254 4.43 -9.31 -12.50
C GLY A 254 5.53 -8.50 -11.83
N GLY A 255 6.66 -8.45 -12.51
CA GLY A 255 7.80 -7.57 -12.26
C GLY A 255 9.13 -8.33 -12.25
N GLU A 256 10.15 -7.73 -12.86
CA GLU A 256 11.46 -8.37 -13.10
C GLU A 256 12.53 -7.85 -12.14
N PHE A 257 12.16 -7.04 -11.14
CA PHE A 257 13.09 -6.31 -10.29
C PHE A 257 14.06 -5.45 -11.12
N ASP A 258 13.55 -4.77 -12.17
CA ASP A 258 14.31 -3.98 -13.14
C ASP A 258 15.22 -2.90 -12.52
N LEU A 259 14.86 -2.44 -11.32
CA LEU A 259 15.65 -1.46 -10.58
C LEU A 259 16.80 -2.08 -9.79
N LEU A 260 16.78 -3.37 -9.52
CA LEU A 260 17.81 -4.09 -8.77
C LEU A 260 19.22 -3.93 -9.35
N PRO A 261 19.46 -4.10 -10.67
CA PRO A 261 20.79 -3.94 -11.27
C PRO A 261 21.43 -2.57 -11.04
N ARG A 262 20.62 -1.53 -10.78
CA ARG A 262 21.13 -0.18 -10.50
C ARG A 262 21.85 -0.12 -9.16
N PHE A 263 21.36 -0.88 -8.19
CA PHE A 263 21.87 -0.88 -6.82
C PHE A 263 22.89 -2.00 -6.56
N GLU A 264 23.04 -2.96 -7.47
CA GLU A 264 24.09 -4.01 -7.38
C GLU A 264 25.51 -3.44 -7.32
N ARG A 265 25.73 -2.24 -7.86
CA ARG A 265 27.02 -1.55 -7.78
C ARG A 265 27.26 -0.85 -6.45
N SER A 266 26.21 -0.65 -5.66
CA SER A 266 26.28 -0.06 -4.33
C SER A 266 26.66 -1.13 -3.31
N SER A 267 27.21 -0.74 -2.16
CA SER A 267 27.39 -1.66 -1.02
C SER A 267 26.12 -1.82 -0.19
N TYR A 268 24.99 -1.27 -0.65
CA TYR A 268 23.74 -1.30 0.09
C TYR A 268 23.10 -2.67 -0.02
N LEU A 269 22.67 -3.18 1.14
CA LEU A 269 21.83 -4.36 1.24
C LEU A 269 20.52 -3.97 1.91
N CYS A 270 19.43 -4.45 1.34
CA CYS A 270 18.07 -4.26 1.82
C CYS A 270 17.93 -4.82 3.25
N LYS A 271 17.29 -4.05 4.14
CA LYS A 271 17.14 -4.38 5.57
C LYS A 271 15.93 -5.25 5.89
N VAL A 272 15.15 -5.62 4.86
CA VAL A 272 13.98 -6.47 5.02
C VAL A 272 14.40 -7.84 5.53
N LYS A 273 13.68 -8.31 6.55
CA LYS A 273 13.87 -9.62 7.16
C LYS A 273 12.75 -10.57 6.79
N HIS A 274 11.53 -10.04 6.63
CA HIS A 274 10.30 -10.81 6.45
C HIS A 274 9.67 -10.43 5.11
N ILE A 275 9.56 -11.40 4.21
CA ILE A 275 9.05 -11.20 2.85
C ILE A 275 7.92 -12.16 2.58
N GLU A 276 6.76 -11.61 2.22
CA GLU A 276 5.64 -12.38 1.70
C GLU A 276 5.27 -11.83 0.31
N LEU A 277 5.54 -12.58 -0.75
CA LEU A 277 5.17 -12.25 -2.13
C LEU A 277 4.13 -13.25 -2.61
N PHE A 278 2.96 -12.76 -2.97
CA PHE A 278 1.87 -13.55 -3.50
C PHE A 278 1.66 -13.21 -4.95
N ASN A 279 1.23 -14.21 -5.72
CA ASN A 279 0.94 -14.08 -7.13
C ASN A 279 2.11 -13.55 -7.97
N LEU A 280 3.34 -13.82 -7.52
CA LEU A 280 4.55 -13.35 -8.18
C LEU A 280 4.71 -13.99 -9.56
N GLU A 281 4.96 -13.15 -10.57
CA GLU A 281 5.29 -13.57 -11.92
C GLU A 281 6.67 -12.97 -12.27
N CYS A 282 7.72 -13.75 -12.04
CA CYS A 282 9.10 -13.43 -12.38
C CYS A 282 9.91 -14.71 -12.62
N GLU A 283 11.09 -14.59 -13.22
CA GLU A 283 12.03 -15.71 -13.32
C GLU A 283 12.61 -16.07 -11.94
N GLY A 284 12.90 -17.36 -11.71
CA GLY A 284 13.53 -17.82 -10.47
C GLY A 284 14.91 -17.19 -10.25
N ALA A 285 15.65 -16.91 -11.33
CA ALA A 285 16.94 -16.23 -11.26
C ALA A 285 16.83 -14.79 -10.74
N GLU A 286 15.79 -14.04 -11.15
CA GLU A 286 15.58 -12.67 -10.67
C GLU A 286 15.17 -12.66 -9.18
N LEU A 287 14.31 -13.60 -8.76
CA LEU A 287 14.01 -13.77 -7.35
C LEU A 287 15.27 -14.12 -6.52
N ALA A 288 16.13 -15.00 -7.04
CA ALA A 288 17.38 -15.36 -6.39
C ALA A 288 18.33 -14.15 -6.25
N ARG A 289 18.45 -13.32 -7.30
CA ARG A 289 19.21 -12.06 -7.25
C ARG A 289 18.66 -11.11 -6.20
N PHE A 290 17.34 -10.98 -6.12
CA PHE A 290 16.69 -10.17 -5.10
C PHE A 290 16.96 -10.68 -3.67
N PHE A 291 16.97 -12.00 -3.43
CA PHE A 291 17.38 -12.54 -2.14
C PHE A 291 18.85 -12.25 -1.81
N GLY A 292 19.74 -12.28 -2.80
CA GLY A 292 21.14 -11.86 -2.64
C GLY A 292 21.32 -10.37 -2.32
N PHE A 293 20.31 -9.54 -2.62
CA PHE A 293 20.28 -8.12 -2.29
C PHE A 293 19.78 -7.83 -0.87
N CYS A 294 19.17 -8.80 -0.20
CA CYS A 294 18.76 -8.67 1.19
C CYS A 294 19.93 -8.94 2.14
N GLU A 295 20.00 -8.25 3.27
CA GLU A 295 21.12 -8.41 4.22
C GLU A 295 20.99 -9.66 5.09
N ALA A 296 19.79 -9.91 5.62
CA ALA A 296 19.56 -10.93 6.64
C ALA A 296 18.09 -11.38 6.64
N LEU A 297 17.72 -12.22 5.67
CA LEU A 297 16.37 -12.76 5.61
C LEU A 297 16.14 -13.72 6.79
N GLU A 298 14.99 -13.59 7.43
CA GLU A 298 14.53 -14.45 8.53
C GLU A 298 13.32 -15.29 8.13
N TYR A 299 12.37 -14.70 7.38
CA TYR A 299 11.14 -15.34 6.97
C TYR A 299 10.85 -15.02 5.51
N VAL A 300 10.66 -16.07 4.69
CA VAL A 300 10.35 -15.93 3.27
C VAL A 300 9.12 -16.76 2.95
N LYS A 301 8.14 -16.12 2.31
CA LYS A 301 6.98 -16.79 1.72
C LYS A 301 6.77 -16.25 0.33
N VAL A 302 6.94 -17.08 -0.68
CA VAL A 302 6.70 -16.70 -2.07
C VAL A 302 5.70 -17.67 -2.67
N ARG A 303 4.68 -17.14 -3.32
CA ARG A 303 3.77 -17.90 -4.16
C ARG A 303 3.81 -17.35 -5.57
N PHE A 304 4.26 -18.18 -6.50
CA PHE A 304 4.16 -17.87 -7.92
C PHE A 304 2.73 -18.15 -8.41
N GLU A 305 2.14 -17.20 -9.14
CA GLU A 305 0.86 -17.39 -9.86
C GLU A 305 1.10 -17.44 -11.37
N TRP A 306 0.30 -18.27 -12.06
CA TRP A 306 0.40 -18.53 -13.48
C TRP A 306 -0.78 -17.89 -14.20
N VAL A 307 -0.69 -16.59 -14.53
CA VAL A 307 -1.67 -15.93 -15.41
C VAL A 307 -1.08 -15.75 -16.81
N ASP A 308 -1.30 -16.76 -17.65
CA ASP A 308 -1.27 -16.67 -19.11
C ASP A 308 0.02 -16.08 -19.76
N MET A 309 1.20 -16.51 -19.29
CA MET A 309 2.46 -16.44 -20.06
C MET A 309 2.38 -17.40 -21.25
N GLY A 310 1.60 -17.03 -22.27
CA GLY A 310 1.18 -17.81 -23.44
C GLY A 310 2.28 -18.34 -24.37
N VAL A 311 3.42 -18.79 -23.84
CA VAL A 311 4.64 -19.14 -24.59
C VAL A 311 5.33 -20.41 -24.06
N LEU A 312 5.21 -20.78 -22.79
CA LEU A 312 5.86 -21.99 -22.27
C LEU A 312 5.08 -23.24 -22.67
N SER A 313 5.54 -23.89 -23.73
CA SER A 313 4.86 -25.03 -24.37
C SER A 313 5.36 -26.38 -23.86
N ASN A 314 6.47 -26.37 -23.12
CA ASN A 314 7.24 -27.53 -22.66
C ASN A 314 7.60 -27.42 -21.16
N TRP A 315 7.59 -28.55 -20.45
CA TRP A 315 8.04 -28.69 -19.05
C TRP A 315 9.49 -28.27 -18.82
N ASP A 316 10.38 -28.54 -19.78
CA ASP A 316 11.80 -28.18 -19.63
C ASP A 316 11.98 -26.66 -19.55
N GLU A 317 11.20 -25.89 -20.34
CA GLU A 317 11.24 -24.43 -20.31
C GLU A 317 10.73 -23.89 -18.95
N LEU A 318 9.76 -24.58 -18.33
CA LEU A 318 9.25 -24.21 -17.01
C LEU A 318 10.28 -24.47 -15.89
N GLU A 319 10.99 -25.60 -15.95
CA GLU A 319 12.07 -25.91 -15.00
C GLU A 319 13.26 -24.95 -15.16
N GLU A 320 13.55 -24.50 -16.39
CA GLU A 320 14.58 -23.49 -16.66
C GLU A 320 14.16 -22.09 -16.17
N THR A 321 12.95 -21.64 -16.49
CA THR A 321 12.44 -20.30 -16.08
C THR A 321 12.28 -20.19 -14.57
N PHE A 322 11.82 -21.26 -13.91
CA PHE A 322 11.66 -21.31 -12.47
C PHE A 322 12.70 -22.23 -11.83
N ASP A 323 13.98 -22.07 -12.19
CA ASP A 323 15.06 -22.83 -11.56
C ASP A 323 15.13 -22.54 -10.05
N LEU A 324 14.40 -23.36 -9.29
CA LEU A 324 14.34 -23.28 -7.84
C LEU A 324 15.69 -23.63 -7.20
N THR A 325 16.64 -24.19 -7.95
CA THR A 325 18.01 -24.43 -7.47
C THR A 325 18.71 -23.12 -7.21
N ALA A 326 18.56 -22.13 -8.11
CA ALA A 326 19.12 -20.79 -7.92
C ALA A 326 18.48 -20.09 -6.71
N VAL A 327 17.15 -20.18 -6.57
CA VAL A 327 16.40 -19.62 -5.44
C VAL A 327 16.85 -20.26 -4.11
N SER A 328 16.99 -21.58 -4.08
CA SER A 328 17.45 -22.32 -2.91
C SER A 328 18.89 -21.97 -2.55
N ALA A 329 19.78 -21.85 -3.53
CA ALA A 329 21.16 -21.45 -3.32
C ALA A 329 21.25 -20.04 -2.70
N ALA A 330 20.46 -19.09 -3.20
CA ALA A 330 20.40 -17.74 -2.64
C ALA A 330 19.86 -17.73 -1.19
N LEU A 331 18.81 -18.50 -0.90
CA LEU A 331 18.30 -18.63 0.48
C LEU A 331 19.33 -19.27 1.44
N LEU A 332 20.17 -20.18 0.95
CA LEU A 332 21.24 -20.79 1.75
C LEU A 332 22.33 -19.78 2.15
N GLU A 333 22.47 -18.65 1.45
CA GLU A 333 23.34 -17.55 1.89
C GLU A 333 22.85 -16.93 3.21
N HIS A 334 21.55 -17.06 3.51
CA HIS A 334 20.90 -16.57 4.73
C HIS A 334 20.80 -17.63 5.83
N LYS A 335 21.43 -18.80 5.70
CA LYS A 335 21.27 -19.95 6.62
C LYS A 335 21.44 -19.63 8.12
N ASP A 336 22.22 -18.60 8.46
CA ASP A 336 22.50 -18.22 9.85
C ASP A 336 21.37 -17.38 10.46
N THR A 337 20.52 -16.77 9.62
CA THR A 337 19.40 -15.89 10.02
C THR A 337 18.03 -16.46 9.65
N LEU A 338 17.96 -17.26 8.58
CA LEU A 338 16.74 -17.81 8.00
C LEU A 338 16.12 -18.85 8.92
N ARG A 339 14.88 -18.60 9.34
CA ARG A 339 14.12 -19.48 10.23
C ARG A 339 13.07 -20.28 9.48
N GLU A 340 12.45 -19.65 8.49
CA GLU A 340 11.40 -20.27 7.68
C GLU A 340 11.46 -19.74 6.25
N ALA A 341 11.37 -20.65 5.29
CA ALA A 341 11.22 -20.31 3.88
C ALA A 341 10.20 -21.25 3.25
N ASN A 342 9.20 -20.67 2.58
CA ASN A 342 8.22 -21.39 1.79
C ASN A 342 8.12 -20.76 0.40
N VAL A 343 8.50 -21.49 -0.64
CA VAL A 343 8.39 -21.06 -2.03
C VAL A 343 7.46 -22.04 -2.75
N GLU A 344 6.25 -21.58 -3.03
CA GLU A 344 5.18 -22.35 -3.65
C GLU A 344 5.02 -21.92 -5.12
N ILE A 345 4.83 -22.90 -6.00
CA ILE A 345 4.40 -22.64 -7.39
C ILE A 345 2.95 -23.11 -7.49
N GLU A 346 2.02 -22.17 -7.59
CA GLU A 346 0.61 -22.50 -7.82
C GLU A 346 0.38 -22.80 -9.30
N ARG A 347 -0.04 -24.04 -9.58
CA ARG A 347 -0.26 -24.53 -10.94
C ARG A 347 -1.74 -24.41 -11.27
N ASP A 348 -2.09 -23.65 -12.31
CA ASP A 348 -3.48 -23.59 -12.76
C ASP A 348 -4.00 -24.98 -13.15
N TYR A 349 -4.99 -25.44 -12.38
CA TYR A 349 -5.67 -26.71 -12.52
C TYR A 349 -6.36 -26.87 -13.90
N TRP A 350 -6.73 -25.77 -14.55
CA TRP A 350 -7.43 -25.79 -15.84
C TRP A 350 -6.51 -26.12 -17.03
N TRP A 351 -5.27 -25.63 -17.02
CA TRP A 351 -4.24 -26.01 -18.00
C TRP A 351 -3.87 -27.50 -17.89
N PHE A 352 -3.72 -28.00 -16.66
CA PHE A 352 -3.44 -29.42 -16.39
C PHE A 352 -4.55 -30.35 -16.94
N LYS A 353 -5.82 -29.93 -16.85
CA LYS A 353 -6.95 -30.64 -17.45
C LYS A 353 -6.99 -30.59 -18.98
N ARG A 354 -6.50 -29.52 -19.61
CA ARG A 354 -6.42 -29.39 -21.07
C ARG A 354 -5.29 -30.23 -21.67
N MET A 355 -4.15 -30.32 -20.98
CA MET A 355 -2.95 -30.98 -21.52
C MET A 355 -2.91 -32.50 -21.33
N LYS A 356 -3.57 -33.06 -20.30
CA LYS A 356 -3.62 -34.52 -20.13
C LYS A 356 -5.02 -35.04 -19.81
N GLY A 357 -5.57 -35.79 -20.76
CA GLY A 357 -6.77 -36.59 -20.56
C GLY A 357 -6.65 -37.50 -19.34
N LYS A 358 -7.49 -37.22 -18.34
CA LYS A 358 -7.82 -38.06 -17.17
C LYS A 358 -6.63 -38.63 -16.40
N TRP A 359 -6.12 -37.86 -15.44
CA TRP A 359 -5.57 -38.40 -14.19
C TRP A 359 -6.37 -37.87 -13.01
N ARG A 360 -6.69 -38.75 -12.05
CA ARG A 360 -7.25 -38.37 -10.75
C ARG A 360 -6.11 -37.78 -9.93
N CYS A 361 -6.19 -36.50 -9.57
CA CYS A 361 -5.34 -35.94 -8.53
C CYS A 361 -5.73 -36.60 -7.19
N GLY A 362 -4.98 -37.63 -6.82
CA GLY A 362 -4.90 -38.08 -5.44
C GLY A 362 -3.86 -37.25 -4.71
N SER A 363 -4.33 -36.43 -3.78
CA SER A 363 -3.64 -35.97 -2.55
C SER A 363 -2.28 -35.26 -2.63
N LYS A 364 -2.34 -33.98 -2.21
CA LYS A 364 -1.35 -33.08 -1.60
C LYS A 364 -0.57 -32.12 -2.52
N PRO A 365 -0.50 -30.81 -2.18
CA PRO A 365 0.54 -29.92 -2.69
C PRO A 365 1.91 -30.46 -2.27
N SER A 366 2.89 -30.35 -3.15
CA SER A 366 4.28 -30.70 -2.85
C SER A 366 4.83 -29.72 -1.81
N TRP A 367 4.78 -30.14 -0.55
CA TRP A 367 5.39 -29.51 0.61
C TRP A 367 6.90 -29.78 0.61
N TRP A 368 7.72 -28.73 0.57
CA TRP A 368 9.15 -28.79 0.89
C TRP A 368 9.50 -27.54 1.72
N GLY A 369 9.34 -27.66 3.05
CA GLY A 369 9.55 -26.50 3.94
C GLY A 369 9.51 -26.80 5.43
N SER A 370 9.58 -28.07 5.84
CA SER A 370 9.77 -28.43 7.25
C SER A 370 10.92 -29.42 7.39
N GLU A 371 12.11 -29.03 6.95
CA GLU A 371 13.31 -29.63 7.51
C GLU A 371 13.65 -28.81 8.76
N ASP A 372 13.46 -29.45 9.92
CA ASP A 372 13.97 -28.96 11.18
C ASP A 372 15.50 -28.92 11.05
N TRP A 373 16.08 -27.74 10.82
CA TRP A 373 17.52 -27.53 10.59
C TRP A 373 18.36 -27.72 11.87
N GLY A 374 17.90 -28.58 12.78
CA GLY A 374 18.44 -28.77 14.12
C GLY A 374 18.46 -30.23 14.54
N SER A 375 19.42 -31.01 14.05
CA SER A 375 20.21 -31.97 14.85
C SER A 375 21.21 -32.70 13.95
N GLY A 376 22.49 -32.35 14.08
CA GLY A 376 23.57 -33.09 13.45
C GLY A 376 23.70 -34.50 14.05
N PRO A 377 24.23 -35.49 13.29
CA PRO A 377 24.36 -36.87 13.71
C PRO A 377 25.61 -37.10 14.58
N GLU A 378 25.75 -36.31 15.65
CA GLU A 378 26.76 -36.52 16.68
C GLU A 378 26.09 -36.53 18.05
N ASP A 379 25.24 -37.54 18.29
CA ASP A 379 24.91 -38.09 19.61
C ASP A 379 24.01 -39.32 19.44
N ALA A 380 24.60 -40.46 19.05
CA ALA A 380 24.01 -41.80 19.14
C ALA A 380 25.09 -42.86 19.37
#